data_AF-A0A348UZ83-F1
#
_entry.id   AF-A0A348UZ83-F1
#
_cell.length_a   1.000
_cell.length_b   1.000
_cell.length_c   1.000
_cell.angle_alpha   90.00
_cell.angle_beta   90.00
_cell.angle_gamma   90.00
#
_symmetry.space_group_name_H-M   'P 1'
#
loop_
_entity.id
_entity.type
_entity.pdbx_description
1 polymer ?
#
loop_
_entity_poly.entity_id
_entity_poly.type
_entity_poly.pdbx_seq_one_letter_code
_entity_poly.pdbx_strand_id
1 'polypeptide(L)'
;MKSMDFNFEVKLRSAYEALVQSVSLFRLYLDDQTAASSPEYYRAKSLLKEGKLFFEEVMKEAKKLLGPLPPYSTPEYAKWREETARDLKLALGERVDYEEIKKLLLSDACLPRLFSAEELESYLQKYFEHQGKGKRKMENLKCRLAIARLNDLIQEGEELLQKAQKKLQSTLV
;
A
#
# COMPACT_ATOMS: atom_id res chain seq x y z
N MET A 1 -0.25 20.87 23.63
CA MET A 1 -1.06 20.51 22.44
C MET A 1 -0.96 19.01 22.24
N LYS A 2 -2.08 18.28 22.09
CA LYS A 2 -2.02 16.87 21.66
C LYS A 2 -1.36 16.87 20.27
N SER A 3 -0.27 16.13 20.13
CA SER A 3 0.26 15.77 18.81
C SER A 3 -0.91 15.28 17.96
N MET A 4 -1.14 15.85 16.77
CA MET A 4 -2.07 15.25 15.83
C MET A 4 -1.44 13.94 15.38
N ASP A 5 -1.90 12.82 15.95
CA ASP A 5 -1.34 11.50 15.69
C ASP A 5 -1.50 11.14 14.21
N PHE A 6 -0.38 10.85 13.57
CA PHE A 6 -0.31 10.39 12.19
C PHE A 6 0.28 8.99 12.14
N ASN A 7 -0.57 8.01 11.82
CA ASN A 7 -0.23 6.59 11.96
C ASN A 7 -0.08 5.86 10.62
N PHE A 8 0.17 6.59 9.52
CA PHE A 8 0.19 6.02 8.17
C PHE A 8 1.13 4.82 8.03
N GLU A 9 2.40 4.92 8.44
CA GLU A 9 3.35 3.81 8.31
C GLU A 9 2.94 2.59 9.12
N VAL A 10 2.34 2.80 10.30
CA VAL A 10 1.82 1.72 11.14
C VAL A 10 0.67 1.02 10.44
N LYS A 11 -0.31 1.78 9.92
CA LYS A 11 -1.44 1.22 9.18
C LYS A 11 -1.01 0.54 7.87
N LEU A 12 -0.02 1.11 7.18
CA LEU A 12 0.57 0.59 5.96
C LEU A 12 1.23 -0.76 6.21
N ARG A 13 2.02 -0.88 7.28
CA ARG A 13 2.63 -2.14 7.68
C ARG A 13 1.58 -3.20 8.00
N SER A 14 0.56 -2.87 8.81
CA SER A 14 -0.50 -3.81 9.15
C SER A 14 -1.29 -4.29 7.92
N ALA A 15 -1.59 -3.39 6.99
CA ALA A 15 -2.24 -3.76 5.73
C ALA A 15 -1.35 -4.69 4.91
N TYR A 16 -0.07 -4.34 4.75
CA TYR A 16 0.87 -5.12 3.97
C TYR A 16 1.06 -6.54 4.52
N GLU A 17 1.30 -6.66 5.83
CA GLU A 17 1.50 -7.95 6.50
C GLU A 17 0.30 -8.87 6.33
N ALA A 18 -0.92 -8.36 6.54
CA ALA A 18 -2.14 -9.13 6.37
C ALA A 18 -2.35 -9.57 4.90
N LEU A 19 -2.14 -8.66 3.95
CA LEU A 19 -2.35 -8.93 2.53
C LEU A 19 -1.31 -9.92 1.96
N VAL A 20 -0.03 -9.77 2.30
CA VAL A 20 1.02 -10.71 1.87
C VAL A 20 0.73 -12.11 2.42
N GLN A 21 0.42 -12.22 3.72
CA GLN A 21 0.08 -13.50 4.32
C GLN A 21 -1.17 -14.12 3.67
N SER A 22 -2.19 -13.31 3.37
CA SER A 22 -3.37 -13.75 2.64
C SER A 22 -3.02 -14.34 1.27
N VAL A 23 -2.24 -13.61 0.46
CA VAL A 23 -1.80 -14.05 -0.87
C VAL A 23 -1.01 -15.36 -0.78
N SER A 24 -0.04 -15.44 0.13
CA SER A 24 0.76 -16.65 0.35
C SER A 24 -0.11 -17.85 0.73
N LEU A 25 -1.07 -17.68 1.64
CA LEU A 25 -1.96 -18.76 2.05
C LEU A 25 -2.92 -19.18 0.95
N PHE A 26 -3.43 -18.26 0.13
CA PHE A 26 -4.23 -18.66 -1.02
C PHE A 26 -3.41 -19.46 -2.04
N ARG A 27 -2.17 -19.05 -2.32
CA ARG A 27 -1.27 -19.79 -3.22
C ARG A 27 -1.00 -21.20 -2.67
N LEU A 28 -0.73 -21.33 -1.37
CA LEU A 28 -0.58 -22.62 -0.70
C LEU A 28 -1.86 -23.48 -0.78
N TYR A 29 -3.03 -22.89 -0.52
CA TYR A 29 -4.31 -23.58 -0.61
C TYR A 29 -4.61 -24.06 -2.05
N LEU A 30 -4.20 -23.29 -3.05
CA LEU A 30 -4.40 -23.62 -4.46
C LEU A 30 -3.44 -24.68 -4.99
N ASP A 31 -2.37 -25.02 -4.26
CA ASP A 31 -1.50 -26.15 -4.59
C ASP A 31 -2.32 -27.46 -4.64
N ASP A 32 -2.09 -28.29 -5.65
CA ASP A 32 -2.83 -29.54 -5.87
C ASP A 32 -2.66 -30.53 -4.72
N GLN A 33 -1.57 -30.44 -3.95
CA GLN A 33 -1.33 -31.27 -2.78
C GLN A 33 -2.17 -30.86 -1.57
N THR A 34 -2.68 -29.63 -1.54
CA THR A 34 -3.50 -29.13 -0.43
C THR A 34 -4.95 -29.56 -0.61
N ALA A 35 -5.54 -30.20 0.40
CA ALA A 35 -6.94 -30.63 0.36
C ALA A 35 -7.89 -29.42 0.25
N ALA A 36 -9.04 -29.59 -0.40
CA ALA A 36 -10.03 -28.52 -0.47
C ALA A 36 -10.71 -28.20 0.88
N SER A 37 -10.68 -29.14 1.83
CA SER A 37 -11.15 -28.94 3.21
C SER A 37 -10.15 -28.20 4.10
N SER A 38 -8.99 -27.81 3.56
CA SER A 38 -7.89 -27.27 4.35
C SER A 38 -8.22 -25.89 4.95
N PRO A 39 -7.87 -25.63 6.23
CA PRO A 39 -8.22 -24.40 6.94
C PRO A 39 -7.60 -23.12 6.35
N GLU A 40 -6.56 -23.26 5.52
CA GLU A 40 -5.84 -22.21 4.82
C GLU A 40 -6.77 -21.32 4.01
N TYR A 41 -7.83 -21.88 3.41
CA TYR A 41 -8.84 -21.11 2.67
C TYR A 41 -9.49 -20.04 3.55
N TYR A 42 -10.01 -20.44 4.71
CA TYR A 42 -10.73 -19.53 5.61
C TYR A 42 -9.79 -18.53 6.26
N ARG A 43 -8.56 -18.97 6.60
CA ARG A 43 -7.52 -18.09 7.14
C ARG A 43 -7.12 -17.03 6.13
N ALA A 44 -6.84 -17.41 4.88
CA ALA A 44 -6.51 -16.48 3.79
C ALA A 44 -7.64 -15.47 3.57
N LYS A 45 -8.89 -15.94 3.49
CA LYS A 45 -10.07 -15.09 3.34
C LYS A 45 -10.23 -14.07 4.48
N SER A 46 -9.98 -14.50 5.72
CA SER A 46 -10.04 -13.61 6.88
C SER A 46 -8.97 -12.51 6.81
N LEU A 47 -7.74 -12.89 6.48
CA LEU A 47 -6.62 -11.96 6.33
C LEU A 47 -6.82 -10.99 5.17
N LEU A 48 -7.41 -11.42 4.05
CA LEU A 48 -7.78 -10.52 2.95
C LEU A 48 -8.77 -9.45 3.41
N LYS A 49 -9.79 -9.85 4.19
CA LYS A 49 -10.78 -8.93 4.74
C LYS A 49 -10.13 -7.93 5.70
N GLU A 50 -9.28 -8.42 6.61
CA GLU A 50 -8.54 -7.59 7.56
C GLU A 50 -7.59 -6.60 6.86
N GLY A 51 -6.83 -7.07 5.86
CA GLY A 51 -5.94 -6.26 5.05
C GLY A 51 -6.66 -5.11 4.34
N LYS A 52 -7.88 -5.36 3.81
CA LYS A 52 -8.73 -4.31 3.23
C LYS A 52 -9.17 -3.26 4.25
N LEU A 53 -9.51 -3.68 5.48
CA LEU A 53 -9.86 -2.75 6.55
C LEU A 53 -8.67 -1.85 6.93
N PHE A 54 -7.47 -2.43 7.04
CA PHE A 54 -6.27 -1.62 7.26
C PHE A 54 -5.96 -0.70 6.08
N PHE A 55 -6.18 -1.15 4.84
CA PHE A 55 -6.03 -0.31 3.66
C PHE A 55 -6.97 0.91 3.67
N GLU A 56 -8.21 0.76 4.11
CA GLU A 56 -9.12 1.89 4.31
C GLU A 56 -8.57 2.91 5.31
N GLU A 57 -7.97 2.44 6.41
CA GLU A 57 -7.30 3.31 7.39
C GLU A 57 -6.06 4.00 6.80
N VAL A 58 -5.25 3.31 6.00
CA VAL A 58 -4.14 3.90 5.24
C VAL A 58 -4.65 5.05 4.35
N MET A 59 -5.76 4.82 3.64
CA MET A 59 -6.36 5.83 2.77
C MET A 59 -6.90 7.04 3.56
N LYS A 60 -7.45 6.82 4.76
CA LYS A 60 -7.88 7.91 5.66
C LYS A 60 -6.69 8.76 6.10
N GLU A 61 -5.60 8.14 6.53
CA GLU A 61 -4.37 8.85 6.92
C GLU A 61 -3.76 9.59 5.71
N ALA A 62 -3.64 8.93 4.56
CA ALA A 62 -3.10 9.54 3.34
C ALA A 62 -3.90 10.79 2.91
N LYS A 63 -5.23 10.78 3.05
CA LYS A 63 -6.09 11.93 2.73
C LYS A 63 -5.79 13.14 3.62
N LYS A 64 -5.41 12.96 4.89
CA LYS A 64 -5.04 14.07 5.79
C LYS A 64 -3.85 14.86 5.24
N LEU A 65 -2.86 14.16 4.66
CA LEU A 65 -1.65 14.78 4.13
C LEU A 65 -1.72 15.16 2.65
N LEU A 66 -2.48 14.42 1.84
CA LEU A 66 -2.39 14.51 0.38
C LEU A 66 -3.70 14.89 -0.32
N GLY A 67 -4.82 14.91 0.42
CA GLY A 67 -6.12 15.33 -0.10
C GLY A 67 -6.26 16.86 -0.24
N PRO A 68 -7.37 17.38 -0.78
CA PRO A 68 -7.66 18.80 -0.67
C PRO A 68 -7.69 19.21 0.81
N LEU A 69 -7.23 20.43 1.12
CA LEU A 69 -7.42 20.99 2.46
C LEU A 69 -8.94 21.06 2.74
N PRO A 70 -9.42 20.58 3.89
CA PRO A 70 -10.81 20.80 4.30
C PRO A 70 -11.19 22.29 4.19
N PRO A 71 -12.44 22.63 3.83
CA PRO A 71 -12.87 24.03 3.70
C PRO A 71 -12.65 24.88 4.97
N TYR A 72 -12.65 24.22 6.13
CA TYR A 72 -12.49 24.82 7.45
C TYR A 72 -11.09 24.60 8.05
N SER A 73 -10.09 24.38 7.20
CA SER A 73 -8.71 24.18 7.66
C SER A 73 -8.18 25.43 8.34
N THR A 74 -7.67 25.31 9.56
CA THR A 74 -6.97 26.41 10.22
C THR A 74 -5.54 26.53 9.69
N PRO A 75 -4.88 27.70 9.81
CA PRO A 75 -3.47 27.85 9.46
C PRO A 75 -2.55 26.84 10.16
N GLU A 76 -2.87 26.47 11.40
CA GLU A 76 -2.13 25.46 12.17
C GLU A 76 -2.24 24.07 11.55
N TYR A 77 -3.41 23.70 11.01
CA TYR A 77 -3.59 22.43 10.31
C TYR A 77 -2.78 22.39 9.01
N ALA A 78 -2.76 23.49 8.24
CA ALA A 78 -1.95 23.58 7.04
C ALA A 78 -0.45 23.44 7.34
N LYS A 79 0.02 24.12 8.39
CA LYS A 79 1.41 24.03 8.85
C LYS A 79 1.77 22.62 9.34
N TRP A 80 0.95 22.01 10.19
CA TRP A 80 1.14 20.63 10.64
C TRP A 80 1.23 19.64 9.48
N ARG A 81 0.38 19.82 8.47
CA ARG A 81 0.34 18.97 7.28
C ARG A 81 1.64 19.04 6.47
N GLU A 82 2.17 20.24 6.27
CA GLU A 82 3.44 20.44 5.57
C GLU A 82 4.63 19.87 6.38
N GLU A 83 4.66 20.13 7.68
CA GLU A 83 5.71 19.62 8.59
C GLU A 83 5.69 18.09 8.64
N THR A 84 4.52 17.48 8.82
CA THR A 84 4.38 16.02 8.88
C THR A 84 4.77 15.35 7.56
N ALA A 85 4.39 15.92 6.41
CA ALA A 85 4.77 15.39 5.10
C ALA A 85 6.29 15.46 4.86
N ARG A 86 6.95 16.51 5.39
CA ARG A 86 8.40 16.69 5.35
C ARG A 86 9.12 15.70 6.27
N ASP A 87 8.65 15.55 7.50
CA ASP A 87 9.28 14.70 8.52
C ASP A 87 9.28 13.22 8.11
N LEU A 88 8.18 12.76 7.52
CA LEU A 88 8.07 11.41 6.96
C LEU A 88 8.81 11.24 5.64
N LYS A 89 9.49 12.30 5.16
CA LYS A 89 10.20 12.34 3.88
C LYS A 89 9.32 11.85 2.72
N LEU A 90 8.01 12.05 2.81
CA LEU A 90 7.08 11.70 1.75
C LEU A 90 7.32 12.63 0.55
N ALA A 91 7.69 13.88 0.86
CA ALA A 91 8.03 14.94 -0.08
C ALA A 91 9.43 14.82 -0.68
N LEU A 92 9.49 14.55 -1.99
CA LEU A 92 10.66 14.82 -2.82
C LEU A 92 10.72 16.34 -3.14
N GLY A 93 11.93 16.90 -3.20
CA GLY A 93 12.14 18.32 -3.54
C GLY A 93 11.74 18.67 -4.98
N GLU A 94 11.80 19.97 -5.34
CA GLU A 94 11.32 20.49 -6.63
C GLU A 94 12.14 20.03 -7.86
N ARG A 95 13.40 19.60 -7.66
CA ARG A 95 14.30 19.13 -8.72
C ARG A 95 15.02 17.89 -8.24
N VAL A 96 14.51 16.73 -8.63
CA VAL A 96 15.16 15.44 -8.36
C VAL A 96 15.09 14.66 -9.66
N ASP A 97 16.25 14.28 -10.20
CA ASP A 97 16.29 13.43 -11.39
C ASP A 97 15.89 11.98 -11.04
N TYR A 98 15.65 11.15 -12.06
CA TYR A 98 15.18 9.78 -11.86
C TYR A 98 16.11 8.95 -10.95
N GLU A 99 17.43 9.09 -11.13
CA GLU A 99 18.42 8.32 -10.37
C GLU A 99 18.53 8.77 -8.92
N GLU A 100 18.40 10.07 -8.68
CA GLU A 100 18.31 10.61 -7.34
C GLU A 100 17.03 10.14 -6.62
N ILE A 101 15.87 10.14 -7.30
CA ILE A 101 14.64 9.59 -6.74
C ILE A 101 14.81 8.11 -6.44
N LYS A 102 15.36 7.33 -7.38
CA LYS A 102 15.62 5.90 -7.20
C LYS A 102 16.45 5.64 -5.95
N LYS A 103 17.57 6.34 -5.78
CA LYS A 103 18.41 6.25 -4.58
C LYS A 103 17.63 6.60 -3.31
N LEU A 104 16.86 7.68 -3.34
CA LEU A 104 16.03 8.10 -2.20
C LEU A 104 14.97 7.06 -1.82
N LEU A 105 14.32 6.42 -2.80
CA LEU A 105 13.32 5.38 -2.54
C LEU A 105 13.95 4.09 -2.02
N LEU A 106 15.10 3.67 -2.56
CA LEU A 106 15.82 2.49 -2.10
C LEU A 106 16.41 2.67 -0.69
N SER A 107 16.76 3.90 -0.32
CA SER A 107 17.25 4.25 1.03
C SER A 107 16.13 4.57 2.03
N ASP A 108 14.87 4.48 1.61
CA ASP A 108 13.72 4.79 2.46
C ASP A 108 13.55 3.75 3.58
N ALA A 109 13.05 4.17 4.75
CA ALA A 109 12.88 3.26 5.88
C ALA A 109 11.69 2.31 5.72
N CYS A 110 10.70 2.69 4.91
CA CYS A 110 9.42 2.01 4.75
C CYS A 110 9.34 1.23 3.43
N LEU A 111 9.66 1.86 2.28
CA LEU A 111 9.44 1.26 0.96
C LEU A 111 10.19 -0.06 0.71
N PRO A 112 11.48 -0.22 1.06
CA PRO A 112 12.19 -1.50 0.88
C PRO A 112 11.61 -2.66 1.71
N ARG A 113 10.69 -2.39 2.65
CA ARG A 113 9.97 -3.44 3.39
C ARG A 113 8.71 -3.91 2.66
N LEU A 114 8.23 -3.14 1.68
CA LEU A 114 7.01 -3.43 0.92
C LEU A 114 7.29 -4.04 -0.45
N PHE A 115 8.49 -3.78 -0.98
CA PHE A 115 8.94 -4.14 -2.32
C PHE A 115 10.30 -4.80 -2.26
N SER A 116 10.57 -5.71 -3.19
CA SER A 116 11.94 -5.97 -3.62
C SER A 116 12.53 -4.75 -4.35
N ALA A 117 13.86 -4.68 -4.46
CA ALA A 117 14.52 -3.57 -5.16
C ALA A 117 14.06 -3.46 -6.63
N GLU A 118 13.93 -4.60 -7.31
CA GLU A 118 13.49 -4.70 -8.70
C GLU A 118 12.03 -4.25 -8.87
N GLU A 119 11.13 -4.69 -7.98
CA GLU A 119 9.75 -4.22 -7.98
C GLU A 119 9.68 -2.71 -7.74
N LEU A 120 10.42 -2.19 -6.75
CA LEU A 120 10.39 -0.75 -6.44
C LEU A 120 10.87 0.10 -7.62
N GLU A 121 11.89 -0.36 -8.35
CA GLU A 121 12.37 0.29 -9.56
C GLU A 121 11.35 0.23 -10.70
N SER A 122 10.72 -0.92 -10.94
CA SER A 122 9.65 -1.06 -11.94
C SER A 122 8.47 -0.13 -11.65
N TYR A 123 8.07 -0.04 -10.38
CA TYR A 123 7.04 0.89 -9.94
C TYR A 123 7.49 2.34 -10.15
N LEU A 124 8.71 2.70 -9.74
CA LEU A 124 9.25 4.04 -9.96
C LEU A 124 9.17 4.41 -11.45
N GLN A 125 9.64 3.55 -12.35
CA GLN A 125 9.59 3.79 -13.80
C GLN A 125 8.17 4.09 -14.29
N LYS A 126 7.22 3.21 -13.96
CA LYS A 126 5.80 3.36 -14.33
C LYS A 126 5.24 4.69 -13.82
N TYR A 127 5.43 5.00 -12.53
CA TYR A 127 4.80 6.16 -11.90
C TYR A 127 5.51 7.49 -12.22
N PHE A 128 6.81 7.47 -12.52
CA PHE A 128 7.58 8.63 -12.94
C PHE A 128 7.15 9.12 -14.33
N GLU A 129 6.99 8.21 -15.29
CA GLU A 129 6.49 8.54 -16.64
C GLU A 129 5.07 9.11 -16.63
N HIS A 130 4.20 8.58 -15.77
CA HIS A 130 2.84 9.09 -15.60
C HIS A 130 2.79 10.48 -14.93
N GLN A 131 3.83 10.89 -14.20
CA GLN A 131 3.88 12.20 -13.55
C GLN A 131 4.31 13.33 -14.46
N GLY A 132 5.20 13.09 -15.42
CA GLY A 132 5.60 14.08 -16.41
C GLY A 132 4.44 14.62 -17.25
N LYS A 133 3.31 13.90 -17.28
CA LYS A 133 2.11 14.23 -18.09
C LYS A 133 1.02 15.03 -17.34
N GLY A 134 1.23 15.40 -16.06
CA GLY A 134 0.45 16.45 -15.39
C GLY A 134 -0.40 16.04 -14.16
N LYS A 135 -0.59 17.02 -13.27
CA LYS A 135 -1.53 17.11 -12.12
C LYS A 135 -1.16 16.47 -10.77
N ARG A 136 -0.02 15.80 -10.59
CA ARG A 136 0.35 15.19 -9.29
C ARG A 136 1.74 15.62 -8.81
N LYS A 137 1.81 16.14 -7.59
CA LYS A 137 3.07 16.60 -6.97
C LYS A 137 4.06 15.44 -6.79
N MET A 138 5.33 15.67 -7.16
CA MET A 138 6.44 14.75 -6.91
C MET A 138 6.62 14.46 -5.43
N GLU A 139 6.26 15.44 -4.60
CA GLU A 139 6.17 15.38 -3.16
C GLU A 139 5.32 14.22 -2.60
N ASN A 140 4.50 13.56 -3.42
CA ASN A 140 3.58 12.52 -2.96
C ASN A 140 3.88 11.15 -3.57
N LEU A 141 5.06 10.98 -4.19
CA LEU A 141 5.40 9.73 -4.89
C LEU A 141 5.46 8.54 -3.93
N LYS A 142 6.15 8.65 -2.79
CA LYS A 142 6.31 7.54 -1.83
C LYS A 142 4.98 6.97 -1.37
N CYS A 143 4.07 7.84 -0.93
CA CYS A 143 2.74 7.44 -0.48
C CYS A 143 1.94 6.76 -1.60
N ARG A 144 2.04 7.26 -2.83
CA ARG A 144 1.38 6.63 -3.99
C ARG A 144 1.94 5.26 -4.30
N LEU A 145 3.25 5.07 -4.23
CA LEU A 145 3.89 3.76 -4.44
C LEU A 145 3.41 2.77 -3.38
N ALA A 146 3.45 3.15 -2.10
CA ALA A 146 2.94 2.34 -1.00
C ALA A 146 1.47 1.93 -1.19
N ILE A 147 0.59 2.89 -1.52
CA ILE A 147 -0.82 2.63 -1.79
C ILE A 147 -1.02 1.73 -3.02
N ALA A 148 -0.24 1.94 -4.07
CA ALA A 148 -0.29 1.11 -5.28
C ALA A 148 0.03 -0.35 -4.94
N ARG A 149 1.08 -0.60 -4.17
CA ARG A 149 1.45 -1.96 -3.74
C ARG A 149 0.35 -2.66 -2.95
N LEU A 150 -0.29 -1.96 -2.00
CA LEU A 150 -1.41 -2.54 -1.27
C LEU A 150 -2.59 -2.87 -2.19
N ASN A 151 -2.91 -2.00 -3.15
CA ASN A 151 -3.95 -2.27 -4.14
C ASN A 151 -3.63 -3.50 -5.00
N ASP A 152 -2.38 -3.63 -5.45
CA ASP A 152 -1.97 -4.78 -6.27
C ASP A 152 -2.09 -6.09 -5.48
N LEU A 153 -1.70 -6.10 -4.20
CA LEU A 153 -1.90 -7.25 -3.32
C LEU A 153 -3.39 -7.54 -3.05
N ILE A 154 -4.23 -6.51 -2.93
CA ILE A 154 -5.69 -6.69 -2.81
C ILE A 154 -6.25 -7.34 -4.07
N GLN A 155 -5.89 -6.84 -5.25
CA GLN A 155 -6.35 -7.38 -6.52
C GLN A 155 -5.90 -8.83 -6.67
N GLU A 156 -4.63 -9.13 -6.40
CA GLU A 156 -4.12 -10.49 -6.44
C GLU A 156 -4.89 -11.40 -5.46
N GLY A 157 -5.11 -10.94 -4.22
CA GLY A 157 -5.88 -11.67 -3.23
C GLY A 157 -7.32 -11.95 -3.65
N GLU A 158 -7.98 -11.01 -4.34
CA GLU A 158 -9.33 -11.20 -4.90
C GLU A 158 -9.35 -12.21 -6.04
N GLU A 159 -8.38 -12.16 -6.95
CA GLU A 159 -8.24 -13.13 -8.04
C GLU A 159 -7.99 -14.55 -7.50
N LEU A 160 -7.11 -14.66 -6.50
CA LEU A 160 -6.82 -15.93 -5.83
C LEU A 160 -8.05 -16.46 -5.06
N LEU A 161 -8.81 -15.60 -4.38
CA LEU A 161 -10.05 -15.97 -3.71
C LEU A 161 -11.05 -16.60 -4.70
N GLN A 162 -11.20 -16.03 -5.89
CA GLN A 162 -12.10 -16.58 -6.92
C GLN A 162 -11.65 -17.98 -7.36
N LYS A 163 -10.34 -18.20 -7.56
CA LYS A 163 -9.78 -19.53 -7.88
C LYS A 163 -10.01 -20.51 -6.72
N ALA A 164 -9.77 -20.08 -5.49
CA ALA A 164 -9.90 -20.91 -4.30
C ALA A 164 -11.36 -21.32 -4.03
N GLN A 165 -12.31 -20.44 -4.32
CA GLN A 165 -13.75 -20.75 -4.28
C GLN A 165 -14.12 -21.86 -5.27
N LYS A 166 -13.57 -21.84 -6.49
CA LYS A 166 -13.80 -22.90 -7.48
C LYS A 166 -13.29 -24.27 -6.99
N LYS A 167 -12.07 -24.31 -6.43
CA LYS A 167 -11.49 -25.54 -5.82
C LYS A 167 -12.34 -26.07 -4.66
N LEU A 168 -12.87 -25.18 -3.81
CA LEU A 168 -13.76 -25.58 -2.72
C LEU A 168 -15.07 -26.17 -3.25
N GLN A 169 -15.68 -25.52 -4.24
CA GLN A 169 -16.95 -25.94 -4.85
C GLN A 169 -16.83 -27.28 -5.60
N SER A 170 -15.71 -27.56 -6.27
CA SER A 170 -15.50 -28.83 -6.97
C SER A 170 -15.46 -30.06 -6.05
N THR A 171 -15.41 -29.87 -4.74
CA THR A 171 -15.40 -30.95 -3.73
C THR A 171 -16.79 -31.16 -3.12
N LEU A 172 -17.74 -30.27 -3.41
CA LEU A 172 -19.12 -30.32 -2.93
C LEU A 172 -20.11 -30.89 -3.96
N VAL A 173 -19.62 -31.22 -5.17
CA VAL A 173 -20.35 -31.84 -6.29
C VAL A 173 -19.89 -33.28 -6.41
#